data_AF-A0A1A8BJI6-F1
#
_entry.id   AF-A0A1A8BJI6-F1
#
_cell.length_a   1.000
_cell.length_b   1.000
_cell.length_c   1.000
_cell.angle_alpha   90.00
_cell.angle_beta   90.00
_cell.angle_gamma   90.00
#
_symmetry.space_group_name_H-M   'P 1'
#
loop_
_entity.id
_entity.type
_entity.pdbx_description
1 polymer ?
#
loop_
_entity_poly.entity_id
_entity_poly.type
_entity_poly.pdbx_seq_one_letter_code
_entity_poly.pdbx_strand_id
1 'polypeptide(L)'
;MATSVAQEEQPILNGNISEPQTKKLTYLPTELLEHILCFPVLTHVDICNVSCCCKRLHDVSHGRGKVWEHQYKLRWPRLQRFYRQNESCDWLREYKTRHRVGIQIRRTVESISKRFFTEVPCVGQVLGDSFAEIESLGMPEHFCEDELLFILNSDKRKSLTLKYYARKILYFLRQQNILRSLKTFLEQPAEQQSALEGAVLVDQYCNPLADVTLDGVSVQLDEIIEKAKKMLRIKNPSHPSLRIANGDRVIEDFELQRQVLFALNSVLYEQLQYKGNECDYYNPLNSYIHQVLLRHTGIPISLSVLYMTLARKLGVQLEPVNFPNHFLLRWCQKPRKSEDIYDFVYIDAFGKGKQLKAKECEYLIGHQVTADYYNAISTTEVLLRMVGNLLNIGKRGEGNEKSYQLLRDSLDLYLTINPDNVQYLLLQARLYFHLGIWPEKVLDILQHIQALDPSQHGAVGYLVQHTLEHIQHKKHPATPEVKRRSAPEHLEVQYSVGLIMKHKRSGYNCVIYGWDPKCTMSQEWITTMRVHQLSNGADQPFYNVLVQDGTCRYAAQGTSARREASRLRLKIDESFICLRVKFMALAASKGIR
;
A
#
# COMPACT_ATOMS: atom_id res chain seq x y z
N MET A 1 11.86 -11.12 -113.83
CA MET A 1 12.14 -9.69 -114.06
C MET A 1 12.55 -9.06 -112.73
N ALA A 2 13.49 -8.12 -112.75
CA ALA A 2 13.97 -7.30 -111.62
C ALA A 2 14.50 -8.04 -110.36
N THR A 3 15.80 -7.83 -110.09
CA THR A 3 16.57 -8.39 -108.96
C THR A 3 17.57 -7.36 -108.43
N SER A 4 17.72 -7.27 -107.11
CA SER A 4 18.95 -6.87 -106.37
C SER A 4 18.67 -7.13 -104.87
N VAL A 5 19.43 -7.89 -104.05
CA VAL A 5 20.88 -8.18 -103.95
C VAL A 5 21.67 -6.91 -103.55
N ALA A 6 22.35 -6.82 -102.41
CA ALA A 6 22.48 -7.71 -101.24
C ALA A 6 22.99 -6.93 -100.02
N GLN A 7 22.91 -7.52 -98.80
CA GLN A 7 23.98 -7.46 -97.81
C GLN A 7 23.85 -8.53 -96.72
N GLU A 8 24.83 -9.42 -96.66
CA GLU A 8 25.27 -10.17 -95.47
C GLU A 8 25.94 -9.18 -94.47
N GLU A 9 26.21 -9.44 -93.18
CA GLU A 9 26.30 -10.68 -92.41
C GLU A 9 26.06 -10.40 -90.89
N GLN A 10 26.02 -11.44 -90.04
CA GLN A 10 25.75 -11.39 -88.58
C GLN A 10 27.02 -11.11 -87.73
N PRO A 11 26.99 -10.99 -86.37
CA PRO A 11 25.87 -11.04 -85.41
C PRO A 11 25.80 -9.86 -84.41
N ILE A 12 24.59 -9.40 -84.07
CA ILE A 12 24.40 -8.52 -82.91
C ILE A 12 24.21 -9.37 -81.65
N LEU A 13 25.16 -9.27 -80.73
CA LEU A 13 25.00 -9.80 -79.37
C LEU A 13 23.89 -9.00 -78.66
N ASN A 14 22.66 -9.51 -78.67
CA ASN A 14 21.59 -9.02 -77.80
C ASN A 14 21.88 -9.46 -76.35
N GLY A 15 22.82 -8.74 -75.73
CA GLY A 15 23.01 -8.77 -74.29
C GLY A 15 21.77 -8.20 -73.61
N ASN A 16 20.88 -9.08 -73.16
CA ASN A 16 19.81 -8.72 -72.22
C ASN A 16 20.47 -8.27 -70.91
N ILE A 17 20.78 -6.97 -70.82
CA ILE A 17 21.13 -6.33 -69.56
C ILE A 17 19.87 -6.38 -68.70
N SER A 18 19.80 -7.34 -67.78
CA SER A 18 18.75 -7.36 -66.76
C SER A 18 18.75 -6.02 -66.05
N GLU A 19 17.61 -5.32 -66.06
CA GLU A 19 17.39 -4.21 -65.16
C GLU A 19 17.69 -4.66 -63.72
N PRO A 20 18.30 -3.81 -62.89
CA PRO A 20 18.47 -4.11 -61.47
C PRO A 20 17.08 -4.14 -60.84
N GLN A 21 16.60 -5.34 -60.49
CA GLN A 21 15.35 -5.51 -59.74
C GLN A 21 15.39 -4.61 -58.50
N THR A 22 14.62 -3.53 -58.52
CA THR A 22 14.49 -2.63 -57.37
C THR A 22 13.80 -3.38 -56.24
N LYS A 23 14.60 -3.91 -55.31
CA LYS A 23 14.14 -4.69 -54.16
C LYS A 23 13.30 -3.80 -53.25
N LYS A 24 11.98 -3.77 -53.46
CA LYS A 24 11.03 -3.08 -52.61
C LYS A 24 10.98 -3.77 -51.24
N LEU A 25 10.79 -2.97 -50.18
CA LEU A 25 10.63 -3.48 -48.81
C LEU A 25 9.60 -4.61 -48.72
N THR A 26 8.48 -4.46 -49.45
CA THR A 26 7.40 -5.45 -49.51
C THR A 26 7.78 -6.79 -50.15
N TYR A 27 8.93 -6.93 -50.81
CA TYR A 27 9.40 -8.23 -51.32
C TYR A 27 10.18 -9.06 -50.28
N LEU A 28 10.47 -8.51 -49.09
CA LEU A 28 11.08 -9.28 -48.02
C LEU A 28 10.11 -10.34 -47.45
N PRO A 29 10.61 -11.51 -47.02
CA PRO A 29 9.88 -12.48 -46.20
C PRO A 29 9.20 -11.85 -44.97
N THR A 30 8.07 -12.43 -44.55
CA THR A 30 7.30 -11.98 -43.38
C THR A 30 8.17 -11.89 -42.14
N GLU A 31 9.02 -12.88 -41.91
CA GLU A 31 9.90 -13.01 -40.76
C GLU A 31 10.94 -11.87 -40.68
N LEU A 32 11.44 -11.40 -41.84
CA LEU A 32 12.35 -10.26 -41.91
C LEU A 32 11.60 -8.92 -41.73
N LEU A 33 10.39 -8.80 -42.26
CA LEU A 33 9.54 -7.63 -42.03
C LEU A 33 9.14 -7.50 -40.56
N GLU A 34 8.73 -8.59 -39.90
CA GLU A 34 8.53 -8.64 -38.45
C GLU A 34 9.80 -8.23 -37.70
N HIS A 35 10.97 -8.75 -38.09
CA HIS A 35 12.22 -8.40 -37.42
C HIS A 35 12.59 -6.92 -37.58
N ILE A 36 12.30 -6.31 -38.73
CA ILE A 36 12.45 -4.86 -38.96
C ILE A 36 11.48 -4.06 -38.08
N LEU A 37 10.21 -4.48 -37.99
CA LEU A 37 9.19 -3.81 -37.17
C LEU A 37 9.42 -3.98 -35.65
N CYS A 38 10.21 -4.96 -35.25
CA CYS A 38 10.67 -5.17 -33.88
C CYS A 38 12.01 -4.47 -33.55
N PHE A 39 12.47 -3.49 -34.35
CA PHE A 39 13.60 -2.66 -33.94
C PHE A 39 13.18 -1.66 -32.84
N PRO A 40 13.91 -1.55 -31.70
CA PRO A 40 13.51 -0.70 -30.57
C PRO A 40 13.40 0.80 -30.84
N VAL A 41 13.90 1.28 -32.00
CA VAL A 41 13.76 2.68 -32.43
C VAL A 41 12.35 2.99 -32.96
N LEU A 42 11.61 1.98 -33.43
CA LEU A 42 10.26 2.14 -33.93
C LEU A 42 9.26 2.11 -32.78
N THR A 43 8.39 3.11 -32.72
CA THR A 43 7.30 3.18 -31.74
C THR A 43 6.00 2.63 -32.32
N HIS A 44 5.03 2.33 -31.46
CA HIS A 44 3.65 2.03 -31.87
C HIS A 44 3.02 3.03 -32.86
N VAL A 45 3.42 4.31 -32.87
CA VAL A 45 2.93 5.28 -33.86
C VAL A 45 3.47 4.94 -35.24
N ASP A 46 4.76 4.59 -35.33
CA ASP A 46 5.42 4.19 -36.55
C ASP A 46 4.85 2.86 -37.07
N ILE A 47 4.59 1.89 -36.19
CA ILE A 47 3.93 0.62 -36.56
C ILE A 47 2.51 0.86 -37.12
N CYS A 48 1.73 1.76 -36.51
CA CYS A 48 0.42 2.15 -37.03
C CYS A 48 0.54 2.81 -38.41
N ASN A 49 1.47 3.77 -38.57
CA ASN A 49 1.70 4.47 -39.85
C ASN A 49 2.11 3.49 -40.95
N VAL A 50 3.03 2.55 -40.67
CA VAL A 50 3.45 1.50 -41.60
C VAL A 50 2.30 0.56 -41.97
N SER A 51 1.43 0.21 -41.00
CA SER A 51 0.26 -0.63 -41.28
C SER A 51 -0.77 0.06 -42.20
N CYS A 52 -0.79 1.40 -42.25
CA CYS A 52 -1.63 2.16 -43.17
C CYS A 52 -1.05 2.24 -44.61
N CYS A 53 0.20 1.84 -44.86
CA CYS A 53 0.84 2.01 -46.17
C CYS A 53 0.32 1.05 -47.25
N CYS A 54 0.11 -0.23 -46.93
CA CYS A 54 -0.46 -1.22 -47.86
C CYS A 54 -0.93 -2.48 -47.14
N LYS A 55 -1.78 -3.29 -47.80
CA LYS A 55 -2.29 -4.56 -47.25
C LYS A 55 -1.19 -5.49 -46.73
N ARG A 56 -0.07 -5.66 -47.44
CA ARG A 56 1.01 -6.55 -46.96
C ARG A 56 1.63 -6.05 -45.65
N LEU A 57 1.86 -4.75 -45.50
CA LEU A 57 2.43 -4.18 -44.28
C LEU A 57 1.41 -4.17 -43.14
N HIS A 58 0.13 -3.97 -43.44
CA HIS A 58 -0.97 -4.20 -42.50
C HIS A 58 -0.96 -5.63 -41.96
N ASP A 59 -0.93 -6.63 -42.86
CA ASP A 59 -1.02 -8.04 -42.51
C ASP A 59 0.21 -8.52 -41.72
N VAL A 60 1.41 -7.97 -41.97
CA VAL A 60 2.60 -8.25 -41.13
C VAL A 60 2.49 -7.55 -39.76
N SER A 61 2.08 -6.28 -39.71
CA SER A 61 1.96 -5.54 -38.45
C SER A 61 0.90 -6.12 -37.51
N HIS A 62 -0.14 -6.77 -38.02
CA HIS A 62 -1.27 -7.27 -37.21
C HIS A 62 -1.44 -8.80 -37.20
N GLY A 63 -0.81 -9.55 -38.10
CA GLY A 63 -1.17 -10.95 -38.37
C GLY A 63 -0.74 -12.00 -37.32
N ARG A 64 0.51 -11.96 -36.84
CA ARG A 64 1.05 -12.99 -35.91
C ARG A 64 1.26 -12.51 -34.48
N GLY A 65 0.77 -11.31 -34.11
CA GLY A 65 0.88 -10.74 -32.76
C GLY A 65 2.29 -10.29 -32.32
N LYS A 66 3.36 -10.94 -32.78
CA LYS A 66 4.77 -10.73 -32.41
C LYS A 66 5.27 -9.28 -32.44
N VAL A 67 4.83 -8.46 -33.40
CA VAL A 67 5.18 -7.03 -33.47
C VAL A 67 4.57 -6.27 -32.27
N TRP A 68 3.30 -6.53 -31.96
CA TRP A 68 2.62 -5.93 -30.81
C TRP A 68 3.07 -6.50 -29.47
N GLU A 69 3.45 -7.78 -29.43
CA GLU A 69 4.12 -8.39 -28.28
C GLU A 69 5.44 -7.67 -27.97
N HIS A 70 6.28 -7.45 -28.98
CA HIS A 70 7.54 -6.71 -28.82
C HIS A 70 7.27 -5.28 -28.34
N GLN A 71 6.37 -4.55 -28.99
CA GLN A 71 5.99 -3.18 -28.60
C GLN A 71 5.43 -3.12 -27.17
N TYR A 72 4.63 -4.11 -26.76
CA TYR A 72 4.11 -4.22 -25.40
C TYR A 72 5.24 -4.46 -24.39
N LYS A 73 6.07 -5.47 -24.63
CA LYS A 73 7.19 -5.87 -23.75
C LYS A 73 8.22 -4.74 -23.59
N LEU A 74 8.51 -4.00 -24.66
CA LEU A 74 9.39 -2.85 -24.68
C LEU A 74 8.82 -1.67 -23.88
N ARG A 75 7.52 -1.38 -24.01
CA ARG A 75 6.88 -0.22 -23.36
C ARG A 75 6.53 -0.45 -21.89
N TRP A 76 6.13 -1.66 -21.52
CA TRP A 76 5.65 -2.00 -20.18
C TRP A 76 6.32 -3.26 -19.61
N PRO A 77 7.65 -3.27 -19.38
CA PRO A 77 8.38 -4.45 -18.91
C PRO A 77 7.88 -4.99 -17.56
N ARG A 78 7.33 -4.12 -16.69
CA ARG A 78 6.77 -4.51 -15.38
C ARG A 78 5.51 -5.38 -15.45
N LEU A 79 4.81 -5.35 -16.58
CA LEU A 79 3.58 -6.10 -16.79
C LEU A 79 3.83 -7.53 -17.29
N GLN A 80 5.04 -7.83 -17.77
CA GLN A 80 5.41 -9.16 -18.26
C GLN A 80 5.19 -10.26 -17.22
N ARG A 81 5.28 -9.94 -15.92
CA ARG A 81 5.04 -10.89 -14.80
C ARG A 81 3.62 -11.49 -14.75
N PHE A 82 2.65 -10.85 -15.40
CA PHE A 82 1.24 -11.29 -15.39
C PHE A 82 0.89 -12.25 -16.53
N TYR A 83 1.82 -12.49 -17.47
CA TYR A 83 1.61 -13.36 -18.63
C TYR A 83 2.56 -14.56 -18.58
N ARG A 84 2.06 -15.77 -18.83
CA ARG A 84 2.90 -16.97 -18.91
C ARG A 84 3.61 -17.02 -20.27
N GLN A 85 4.83 -17.57 -20.32
CA GLN A 85 5.65 -17.62 -21.54
C GLN A 85 5.00 -18.36 -22.72
N ASN A 86 4.06 -19.28 -22.45
CA ASN A 86 3.40 -20.13 -23.44
C ASN A 86 1.90 -19.80 -23.66
N GLU A 87 1.44 -18.64 -23.18
CA GLU A 87 0.02 -18.27 -23.24
C GLU A 87 -0.30 -17.47 -24.51
N SER A 88 -1.27 -17.93 -25.31
CA SER A 88 -1.66 -17.28 -26.56
C SER A 88 -2.44 -15.99 -26.29
N CYS A 89 -1.75 -14.86 -26.25
CA CYS A 89 -2.31 -13.56 -25.94
C CYS A 89 -2.57 -12.71 -27.20
N ASP A 90 -3.72 -12.01 -27.26
CA ASP A 90 -3.96 -10.96 -28.27
C ASP A 90 -3.22 -9.68 -27.85
N TRP A 91 -1.93 -9.64 -28.16
CA TRP A 91 -1.05 -8.52 -27.81
C TRP A 91 -1.50 -7.17 -28.39
N LEU A 92 -2.23 -7.15 -29.51
CA LEU A 92 -2.77 -5.91 -30.09
C LEU A 92 -3.92 -5.38 -29.22
N ARG A 93 -4.83 -6.26 -28.79
CA ARG A 93 -5.91 -5.92 -27.86
C ARG A 93 -5.36 -5.49 -26.51
N GLU A 94 -4.41 -6.23 -25.94
CA GLU A 94 -3.76 -5.87 -24.67
C GLU A 94 -3.06 -4.51 -24.74
N TYR A 95 -2.33 -4.25 -25.82
CA TYR A 95 -1.69 -2.95 -26.05
C TYR A 95 -2.73 -1.83 -26.08
N LYS A 96 -3.82 -2.00 -26.84
CA LYS A 96 -4.92 -1.02 -26.95
C LYS A 96 -5.60 -0.78 -25.60
N THR A 97 -5.86 -1.85 -24.83
CA THR A 97 -6.48 -1.78 -23.50
C THR A 97 -5.58 -1.03 -22.52
N ARG A 98 -4.32 -1.47 -22.33
CA ARG A 98 -3.35 -0.81 -21.43
C ARG A 98 -3.09 0.64 -21.82
N HIS A 99 -3.02 0.95 -23.12
CA HIS A 99 -2.86 2.32 -23.61
C HIS A 99 -4.06 3.21 -23.27
N ARG A 100 -5.30 2.71 -23.48
CA ARG A 100 -6.54 3.43 -23.15
C ARG A 100 -6.66 3.69 -21.64
N VAL A 101 -6.40 2.67 -20.81
CA VAL A 101 -6.31 2.82 -19.35
C VAL A 101 -5.30 3.89 -18.98
N GLY A 102 -4.11 3.85 -19.58
CA GLY A 102 -3.06 4.84 -19.31
C GLY A 102 -3.47 6.30 -19.60
N ILE A 103 -4.24 6.53 -20.66
CA ILE A 103 -4.82 7.85 -20.96
C ILE A 103 -5.86 8.26 -19.90
N GLN A 104 -6.76 7.33 -19.53
CA GLN A 104 -7.83 7.61 -18.59
C GLN A 104 -7.29 7.91 -17.18
N ILE A 105 -6.36 7.09 -16.66
CA ILE A 105 -5.70 7.33 -15.36
C ILE A 105 -5.01 8.70 -15.34
N ARG A 106 -4.30 9.09 -16.42
CA ARG A 106 -3.69 10.43 -16.49
C ARG A 106 -4.73 11.54 -16.44
N ARG A 107 -5.85 11.41 -17.17
CA ARG A 107 -6.97 12.38 -17.12
C ARG A 107 -7.60 12.49 -15.73
N THR A 108 -7.81 11.38 -15.03
CA THR A 108 -8.32 11.37 -13.64
C THR A 108 -7.32 12.02 -12.68
N VAL A 109 -6.02 11.68 -12.78
CA VAL A 109 -4.96 12.31 -11.97
C VAL A 109 -4.87 13.82 -12.21
N GLU A 110 -5.07 14.27 -13.45
CA GLU A 110 -5.10 15.70 -13.82
C GLU A 110 -6.40 16.40 -13.37
N SER A 111 -7.56 15.72 -13.41
CA SER A 111 -8.85 16.31 -13.02
C SER A 111 -8.97 16.56 -11.51
N ILE A 112 -8.30 15.76 -10.67
CA ILE A 112 -8.28 15.94 -9.21
C ILE A 112 -7.88 17.35 -8.81
N SER A 113 -6.89 17.96 -9.49
CA SER A 113 -6.53 19.35 -9.25
C SER A 113 -7.74 20.26 -9.44
N LYS A 114 -8.43 20.15 -10.59
CA LYS A 114 -9.62 20.95 -10.90
C LYS A 114 -10.70 20.80 -9.82
N ARG A 115 -11.03 19.56 -9.41
CA ARG A 115 -12.04 19.27 -8.38
C ARG A 115 -11.74 19.97 -7.05
N PHE A 116 -10.48 19.95 -6.60
CA PHE A 116 -10.06 20.68 -5.40
C PHE A 116 -10.16 22.23 -5.50
N PHE A 117 -10.27 22.81 -6.69
CA PHE A 117 -10.52 24.25 -6.87
C PHE A 117 -11.98 24.60 -7.07
N THR A 118 -12.72 23.78 -7.82
CA THR A 118 -14.10 24.09 -8.27
C THR A 118 -15.17 23.63 -7.29
N GLU A 119 -14.84 22.65 -6.47
CA GLU A 119 -15.74 22.05 -5.51
C GLU A 119 -15.07 22.16 -4.13
N VAL A 120 -15.87 22.15 -3.05
CA VAL A 120 -15.36 22.05 -1.67
C VAL A 120 -15.68 20.69 -1.02
N PRO A 121 -15.51 19.51 -1.68
CA PRO A 121 -15.80 18.24 -1.03
C PRO A 121 -14.71 17.94 -0.01
N CYS A 122 -14.95 16.95 0.84
CA CYS A 122 -13.85 16.41 1.61
C CYS A 122 -12.83 15.71 0.67
N VAL A 123 -11.55 15.74 1.06
CA VAL A 123 -10.46 15.06 0.34
C VAL A 123 -10.79 13.59 0.09
N GLY A 124 -11.40 12.93 1.07
CA GLY A 124 -11.80 11.53 0.98
C GLY A 124 -12.79 11.28 -0.16
N GLN A 125 -13.70 12.21 -0.42
CA GLN A 125 -14.70 12.12 -1.48
C GLN A 125 -14.08 12.41 -2.84
N VAL A 126 -13.30 13.50 -3.01
CA VAL A 126 -12.58 13.76 -4.27
C VAL A 126 -11.71 12.57 -4.70
N LEU A 127 -11.00 11.95 -3.76
CA LEU A 127 -10.19 10.76 -4.02
C LEU A 127 -11.03 9.49 -4.19
N GLY A 128 -12.16 9.36 -3.48
CA GLY A 128 -13.11 8.26 -3.60
C GLY A 128 -13.84 8.24 -4.94
N ASP A 129 -14.36 9.38 -5.38
CA ASP A 129 -15.01 9.56 -6.69
C ASP A 129 -14.01 9.31 -7.83
N SER A 130 -12.79 9.83 -7.68
CA SER A 130 -11.68 9.57 -8.62
C SER A 130 -11.29 8.09 -8.65
N PHE A 131 -11.48 7.35 -7.55
CA PHE A 131 -11.28 5.90 -7.52
C PHE A 131 -12.47 5.14 -8.14
N ALA A 132 -13.71 5.53 -7.84
CA ALA A 132 -14.90 4.94 -8.46
C ALA A 132 -14.90 5.11 -9.98
N GLU A 133 -14.39 6.24 -10.49
CA GLU A 133 -14.11 6.46 -11.92
C GLU A 133 -13.06 5.54 -12.54
N ILE A 134 -12.15 4.98 -11.73
CA ILE A 134 -11.12 4.02 -12.15
C ILE A 134 -11.67 2.59 -12.09
N GLU A 135 -12.39 2.26 -11.02
CA GLU A 135 -13.01 0.96 -10.79
C GLU A 135 -14.13 0.68 -11.82
N SER A 136 -14.98 1.67 -12.09
CA SER A 136 -16.06 1.59 -13.10
C SER A 136 -15.57 1.39 -14.54
N LEU A 137 -14.27 1.51 -14.81
CA LEU A 137 -13.70 1.11 -16.11
C LEU A 137 -13.75 -0.41 -16.31
N GLY A 138 -13.81 -1.21 -15.24
CA GLY A 138 -13.77 -2.68 -15.31
C GLY A 138 -12.47 -3.22 -15.92
N MET A 139 -11.36 -2.49 -15.75
CA MET A 139 -10.07 -2.77 -16.41
C MET A 139 -9.09 -3.46 -15.45
N PRO A 140 -8.11 -4.25 -15.96
CA PRO A 140 -7.15 -4.95 -15.12
C PRO A 140 -6.36 -4.02 -14.19
N GLU A 141 -6.41 -4.29 -12.89
CA GLU A 141 -5.87 -3.42 -11.84
C GLU A 141 -4.36 -3.15 -12.00
N HIS A 142 -3.62 -4.15 -12.49
CA HIS A 142 -2.18 -4.03 -12.74
C HIS A 142 -1.86 -2.99 -13.84
N PHE A 143 -2.78 -2.68 -14.76
CA PHE A 143 -2.63 -1.58 -15.72
C PHE A 143 -2.75 -0.21 -15.04
N CYS A 144 -3.66 -0.09 -14.07
CA CYS A 144 -3.85 1.12 -13.28
C CYS A 144 -2.62 1.36 -12.38
N GLU A 145 -2.14 0.32 -11.68
CA GLU A 145 -0.92 0.40 -10.88
C GLU A 145 0.32 0.78 -11.70
N ASP A 146 0.53 0.14 -12.86
CA ASP A 146 1.68 0.44 -13.71
C ASP A 146 1.66 1.89 -14.24
N GLU A 147 0.50 2.44 -14.60
CA GLU A 147 0.39 3.85 -15.00
C GLU A 147 0.67 4.81 -13.82
N LEU A 148 0.12 4.55 -12.64
CA LEU A 148 0.38 5.36 -11.46
C LEU A 148 1.87 5.33 -11.08
N LEU A 149 2.48 4.15 -11.12
CA LEU A 149 3.92 3.97 -10.94
C LEU A 149 4.74 4.66 -12.05
N PHE A 150 4.26 4.69 -13.30
CA PHE A 150 4.91 5.42 -14.39
C PHE A 150 4.88 6.94 -14.14
N ILE A 151 3.74 7.50 -13.74
CA ILE A 151 3.61 8.92 -13.35
C ILE A 151 4.60 9.26 -12.22
N LEU A 152 4.67 8.43 -11.17
CA LEU A 152 5.58 8.61 -10.04
C LEU A 152 7.07 8.60 -10.47
N ASN A 153 7.45 7.65 -11.33
CA ASN A 153 8.84 7.46 -11.76
C ASN A 153 9.27 8.37 -12.94
N SER A 154 8.35 9.10 -13.56
CA SER A 154 8.63 9.94 -14.74
C SER A 154 9.70 11.02 -14.47
N ASP A 155 10.70 11.14 -15.36
CA ASP A 155 11.87 12.01 -15.11
C ASP A 155 11.65 13.48 -15.49
N LYS A 156 10.66 14.11 -14.87
CA LYS A 156 10.45 15.56 -14.94
C LYS A 156 10.32 16.11 -13.52
N ARG A 157 11.13 17.13 -13.21
CA ARG A 157 10.97 18.01 -12.03
C ARG A 157 9.69 18.88 -12.11
N LYS A 158 8.94 18.76 -13.20
CA LYS A 158 7.64 19.38 -13.45
C LYS A 158 6.54 18.35 -13.10
N SER A 159 5.42 18.81 -12.54
CA SER A 159 4.26 17.97 -12.14
C SER A 159 4.38 17.22 -10.80
N LEU A 160 5.01 17.82 -9.79
CA LEU A 160 4.99 17.33 -8.39
C LEU A 160 3.56 17.07 -7.87
N THR A 161 2.59 17.93 -8.20
CA THR A 161 1.17 17.78 -7.87
C THR A 161 0.57 16.47 -8.42
N LEU A 162 0.81 16.15 -9.69
CA LEU A 162 0.31 14.93 -10.32
C LEU A 162 0.95 13.68 -9.70
N LYS A 163 2.25 13.75 -9.34
CA LYS A 163 2.92 12.68 -8.59
C LYS A 163 2.30 12.49 -7.21
N TYR A 164 1.95 13.57 -6.51
CA TYR A 164 1.26 13.48 -5.22
C TYR A 164 -0.10 12.78 -5.34
N TYR A 165 -0.94 13.18 -6.30
CA TYR A 165 -2.23 12.52 -6.54
C TYR A 165 -2.08 11.07 -7.00
N ALA A 166 -1.18 10.79 -7.95
CA ALA A 166 -0.91 9.41 -8.38
C ALA A 166 -0.45 8.53 -7.21
N ARG A 167 0.36 9.07 -6.28
CA ARG A 167 0.74 8.36 -5.05
C ARG A 167 -0.46 8.08 -4.15
N LYS A 168 -1.40 9.02 -4.06
CA LYS A 168 -2.62 8.90 -3.24
C LYS A 168 -3.61 7.90 -3.81
N ILE A 169 -3.84 7.92 -5.12
CA ILE A 169 -4.67 6.90 -5.81
C ILE A 169 -4.02 5.52 -5.66
N LEU A 170 -2.70 5.40 -5.89
CA LEU A 170 -1.99 4.12 -5.75
C LEU A 170 -2.05 3.56 -4.32
N TYR A 171 -1.92 4.43 -3.31
CA TYR A 171 -2.08 4.07 -1.90
C TYR A 171 -3.47 3.47 -1.63
N PHE A 172 -4.53 4.14 -2.09
CA PHE A 172 -5.91 3.72 -1.86
C PHE A 172 -6.29 2.45 -2.67
N LEU A 173 -5.91 2.40 -3.96
CA LEU A 173 -6.12 1.25 -4.83
C LEU A 173 -5.53 -0.02 -4.21
N ARG A 174 -4.27 0.04 -3.77
CA ARG A 174 -3.62 -1.10 -3.10
C ARG A 174 -4.30 -1.46 -1.80
N GLN A 175 -4.68 -0.49 -0.96
CA GLN A 175 -5.44 -0.78 0.26
C GLN A 175 -6.75 -1.51 -0.03
N GLN A 176 -7.53 -1.10 -1.04
CA GLN A 176 -8.76 -1.82 -1.42
C GLN A 176 -8.47 -3.24 -1.93
N ASN A 177 -7.41 -3.42 -2.71
CA ASN A 177 -6.98 -4.74 -3.17
C ASN A 177 -6.62 -5.65 -1.99
N ILE A 178 -5.84 -5.14 -1.04
CA ILE A 178 -5.42 -5.88 0.16
C ILE A 178 -6.62 -6.20 1.07
N LEU A 179 -7.61 -5.31 1.20
CA LEU A 179 -8.84 -5.63 1.94
C LEU A 179 -9.68 -6.70 1.26
N ARG A 180 -9.72 -6.74 -0.08
CA ARG A 180 -10.37 -7.83 -0.83
C ARG A 180 -9.63 -9.15 -0.60
N SER A 181 -8.29 -9.16 -0.71
CA SER A 181 -7.47 -10.34 -0.37
C SER A 181 -7.65 -10.78 1.09
N LEU A 182 -7.74 -9.84 2.04
CA LEU A 182 -7.98 -10.14 3.45
C LEU A 182 -9.36 -10.77 3.70
N LYS A 183 -10.41 -10.29 3.04
CA LYS A 183 -11.74 -10.93 3.11
C LYS A 183 -11.70 -12.36 2.58
N THR A 184 -11.15 -12.57 1.38
CA THR A 184 -10.99 -13.91 0.81
C THR A 184 -10.11 -14.82 1.66
N PHE A 185 -9.11 -14.27 2.38
CA PHE A 185 -8.31 -15.02 3.36
C PHE A 185 -9.12 -15.42 4.60
N LEU A 186 -9.92 -14.50 5.16
CA LEU A 186 -10.76 -14.75 6.33
C LEU A 186 -11.92 -15.73 6.04
N GLU A 187 -12.37 -15.81 4.79
CA GLU A 187 -13.37 -16.77 4.30
C GLU A 187 -12.83 -18.21 4.17
N GLN A 188 -11.51 -18.42 4.25
CA GLN A 188 -10.90 -19.76 4.20
C GLN A 188 -11.13 -20.54 5.52
N PRO A 189 -11.18 -21.88 5.47
CA PRO A 189 -11.14 -22.74 6.66
C PRO A 189 -9.93 -22.43 7.56
N ALA A 190 -10.11 -22.53 8.88
CA ALA A 190 -9.10 -22.17 9.87
C ALA A 190 -7.77 -22.93 9.71
N GLU A 191 -7.82 -24.15 9.17
CA GLU A 191 -6.64 -24.99 8.88
C GLU A 191 -5.79 -24.46 7.72
N GLN A 192 -6.40 -23.68 6.80
CA GLN A 192 -5.73 -23.09 5.63
C GLN A 192 -5.18 -21.69 5.95
N GLN A 193 -5.75 -21.00 6.94
CA GLN A 193 -5.35 -19.64 7.33
C GLN A 193 -3.92 -19.57 7.92
N SER A 194 -2.96 -19.21 7.09
CA SER A 194 -1.57 -18.97 7.52
C SER A 194 -1.42 -17.64 8.27
N ALA A 195 -1.00 -17.70 9.53
CA ALA A 195 -0.68 -16.50 10.32
C ALA A 195 0.45 -15.64 9.70
N LEU A 196 1.36 -16.23 8.90
CA LEU A 196 2.34 -15.46 8.13
C LEU A 196 1.66 -14.62 7.03
N GLU A 197 0.74 -15.22 6.29
CA GLU A 197 0.01 -14.55 5.21
C GLU A 197 -0.85 -13.41 5.74
N GLY A 198 -1.62 -13.67 6.80
CA GLY A 198 -2.38 -12.62 7.49
C GLY A 198 -1.47 -11.50 8.04
N ALA A 199 -0.30 -11.82 8.59
CA ALA A 199 0.68 -10.82 9.03
C ALA A 199 1.23 -10.00 7.86
N VAL A 200 1.47 -10.60 6.68
CA VAL A 200 1.86 -9.91 5.45
C VAL A 200 0.74 -9.00 4.95
N LEU A 201 -0.53 -9.43 5.00
CA LEU A 201 -1.68 -8.61 4.59
C LEU A 201 -1.85 -7.36 5.49
N VAL A 202 -1.72 -7.52 6.82
CA VAL A 202 -1.73 -6.39 7.78
C VAL A 202 -0.57 -5.42 7.48
N ASP A 203 0.63 -5.95 7.23
CA ASP A 203 1.81 -5.16 6.91
C ASP A 203 1.66 -4.38 5.59
N GLN A 204 1.24 -5.06 4.51
CA GLN A 204 0.93 -4.46 3.22
C GLN A 204 -0.13 -3.37 3.33
N TYR A 205 -1.19 -3.56 4.13
CA TYR A 205 -2.26 -2.57 4.24
C TYR A 205 -1.81 -1.29 4.95
N CYS A 206 -0.97 -1.40 5.98
CA CYS A 206 -0.36 -0.23 6.65
C CYS A 206 0.75 0.40 5.79
N ASN A 207 1.44 -0.38 4.96
CA ASN A 207 2.56 0.04 4.13
C ASN A 207 2.34 -0.21 2.62
N PRO A 208 1.24 0.25 1.99
CA PRO A 208 0.83 -0.19 0.65
C PRO A 208 1.76 0.30 -0.47
N LEU A 209 2.66 1.25 -0.18
CA LEU A 209 3.68 1.73 -1.11
C LEU A 209 5.03 1.02 -0.95
N ALA A 210 5.18 0.15 0.06
CA ALA A 210 6.33 -0.74 0.19
C ALA A 210 6.19 -1.93 -0.76
N ASP A 211 7.34 -2.47 -1.20
CA ASP A 211 7.39 -3.66 -2.04
C ASP A 211 7.50 -4.90 -1.13
N VAL A 212 6.38 -5.24 -0.49
CA VAL A 212 6.26 -6.39 0.43
C VAL A 212 5.39 -7.44 -0.27
N THR A 213 5.90 -8.65 -0.42
CA THR A 213 5.18 -9.80 -0.99
C THR A 213 5.33 -11.02 -0.11
N LEU A 214 4.33 -11.91 -0.10
CA LEU A 214 4.39 -13.17 0.64
C LEU A 214 5.54 -14.05 0.16
N ASP A 215 5.83 -14.04 -1.15
CA ASP A 215 6.95 -14.73 -1.77
C ASP A 215 8.30 -14.19 -1.27
N GLY A 216 8.52 -12.86 -1.34
CA GLY A 216 9.76 -12.23 -0.88
C GLY A 216 9.98 -12.36 0.64
N VAL A 217 8.92 -12.46 1.44
CA VAL A 217 8.99 -12.82 2.86
C VAL A 217 9.33 -14.30 3.03
N SER A 218 8.71 -15.19 2.24
CA SER A 218 8.96 -16.63 2.30
C SER A 218 10.41 -17.00 1.95
N VAL A 219 11.00 -16.37 0.94
CA VAL A 219 12.42 -16.54 0.58
C VAL A 219 13.34 -16.21 1.75
N GLN A 220 13.09 -15.10 2.47
CA GLN A 220 13.87 -14.73 3.66
C GLN A 220 13.70 -15.75 4.80
N LEU A 221 12.51 -16.34 4.99
CA LEU A 221 12.31 -17.42 5.96
C LEU A 221 13.06 -18.69 5.56
N ASP A 222 13.09 -19.01 4.27
CA ASP A 222 13.76 -20.21 3.76
C ASP A 222 15.29 -20.11 3.92
N GLU A 223 15.88 -18.90 3.83
CA GLU A 223 17.29 -18.67 4.24
C GLU A 223 17.55 -18.97 5.73
N ILE A 224 16.62 -18.59 6.63
CA ILE A 224 16.72 -18.89 8.06
C ILE A 224 16.58 -20.40 8.31
N ILE A 225 15.66 -21.06 7.58
CA ILE A 225 15.45 -22.51 7.64
C ILE A 225 16.67 -23.28 7.16
N GLU A 226 17.35 -22.85 6.10
CA GLU A 226 18.59 -23.49 5.66
C GLU A 226 19.74 -23.31 6.67
N LYS A 227 19.78 -22.21 7.43
CA LYS A 227 20.68 -22.07 8.59
C LYS A 227 20.33 -23.06 9.71
N ALA A 228 19.05 -23.21 10.04
CA ALA A 228 18.57 -24.16 11.04
C ALA A 228 18.85 -25.63 10.63
N LYS A 229 18.58 -26.00 9.36
CA LYS A 229 18.92 -27.31 8.81
C LYS A 229 20.42 -27.59 8.82
N LYS A 230 21.27 -26.61 8.52
CA LYS A 230 22.74 -26.76 8.65
C LYS A 230 23.14 -27.10 10.08
N MET A 231 22.56 -26.42 11.08
CA MET A 231 22.83 -26.71 12.49
C MET A 231 22.29 -28.09 12.92
N LEU A 232 21.08 -28.44 12.51
CA LEU A 232 20.50 -29.77 12.74
C LEU A 232 21.38 -30.87 12.14
N ARG A 233 21.89 -30.69 10.92
CA ARG A 233 22.78 -31.65 10.25
C ARG A 233 24.09 -31.90 11.01
N ILE A 234 24.61 -30.91 11.73
CA ILE A 234 25.81 -31.07 12.58
C ILE A 234 25.51 -31.95 13.79
N LYS A 235 24.34 -31.81 14.41
CA LYS A 235 23.94 -32.59 15.60
C LYS A 235 23.36 -33.97 15.28
N ASN A 236 22.59 -34.06 14.19
CA ASN A 236 21.84 -35.24 13.78
C ASN A 236 21.72 -35.25 12.23
N PRO A 237 22.67 -35.87 11.51
CA PRO A 237 22.67 -35.92 10.04
C PRO A 237 21.45 -36.62 9.44
N SER A 238 20.77 -37.46 10.20
CA SER A 238 19.57 -38.22 9.80
C SER A 238 18.24 -37.56 10.20
N HIS A 239 18.27 -36.33 10.74
CA HIS A 239 17.07 -35.67 11.27
C HIS A 239 15.95 -35.51 10.22
N PRO A 240 14.69 -35.85 10.52
CA PRO A 240 13.59 -35.84 9.55
C PRO A 240 13.36 -34.45 8.91
N SER A 241 13.51 -33.35 9.66
CA SER A 241 13.41 -31.96 9.14
C SER A 241 14.33 -31.63 7.98
N LEU A 242 15.42 -32.40 7.76
CA LEU A 242 16.30 -32.22 6.61
C LEU A 242 15.64 -32.66 5.29
N ARG A 243 14.56 -33.45 5.37
CA ARG A 243 13.79 -34.01 4.24
C ARG A 243 12.37 -33.44 4.14
N ILE A 244 11.93 -32.65 5.11
CA ILE A 244 10.61 -32.01 5.07
C ILE A 244 10.65 -30.88 4.04
N ALA A 245 9.78 -30.99 3.03
CA ALA A 245 9.38 -29.87 2.19
C ALA A 245 8.09 -29.26 2.76
N ASN A 246 7.98 -27.93 2.70
CA ASN A 246 6.79 -27.10 2.95
C ASN A 246 6.04 -27.22 4.29
N GLY A 247 6.42 -28.12 5.20
CA GLY A 247 5.83 -28.24 6.54
C GLY A 247 4.63 -29.18 6.63
N ASP A 248 4.34 -29.95 5.57
CA ASP A 248 3.19 -30.88 5.50
C ASP A 248 3.30 -32.11 6.42
N ARG A 249 4.39 -32.25 7.18
CA ARG A 249 4.64 -33.40 8.06
C ARG A 249 5.11 -32.93 9.42
N VAL A 250 4.33 -33.26 10.45
CA VAL A 250 4.72 -33.10 11.85
C VAL A 250 5.61 -34.28 12.26
N ILE A 251 6.63 -34.01 13.07
CA ILE A 251 7.54 -35.02 13.63
C ILE A 251 6.91 -35.57 14.91
N GLU A 252 6.61 -36.87 14.97
CA GLU A 252 5.94 -37.45 16.15
C GLU A 252 6.85 -37.51 17.39
N ASP A 253 8.16 -37.69 17.20
CA ASP A 253 9.12 -37.81 18.30
C ASP A 253 9.42 -36.45 18.97
N PHE A 254 9.19 -36.39 20.28
CA PHE A 254 9.35 -35.17 21.09
C PHE A 254 10.80 -34.67 21.16
N GLU A 255 11.81 -35.55 21.21
CA GLU A 255 13.21 -35.12 21.32
C GLU A 255 13.76 -34.65 19.96
N LEU A 256 13.26 -35.20 18.85
CA LEU A 256 13.52 -34.66 17.51
C LEU A 256 12.85 -33.28 17.35
N GLN A 257 11.60 -33.10 17.77
CA GLN A 257 10.99 -31.76 17.82
C GLN A 257 11.80 -30.79 18.72
N ARG A 258 12.31 -31.26 19.86
CA ARG A 258 13.16 -30.47 20.76
C ARG A 258 14.50 -30.06 20.12
N GLN A 259 15.11 -30.93 19.31
CA GLN A 259 16.31 -30.60 18.53
C GLN A 259 16.05 -29.47 17.53
N VAL A 260 14.88 -29.44 16.88
CA VAL A 260 14.46 -28.33 16.00
C VAL A 260 14.35 -27.02 16.75
N LEU A 261 13.65 -27.01 17.90
CA LEU A 261 13.49 -25.80 18.70
C LEU A 261 14.83 -25.27 19.24
N PHE A 262 15.74 -26.17 19.65
CA PHE A 262 17.12 -25.78 19.99
C PHE A 262 17.82 -25.10 18.80
N ALA A 263 17.77 -25.72 17.62
CA ALA A 263 18.43 -25.18 16.43
C ALA A 263 17.85 -23.81 16.01
N LEU A 264 16.53 -23.63 16.13
CA LEU A 264 15.87 -22.35 15.91
C LEU A 264 16.31 -21.29 16.92
N ASN A 265 16.38 -21.62 18.22
CA ASN A 265 16.83 -20.69 19.24
C ASN A 265 18.27 -20.21 18.96
N SER A 266 19.19 -21.13 18.66
CA SER A 266 20.57 -20.78 18.33
C SER A 266 20.68 -19.96 17.04
N VAL A 267 19.95 -20.30 15.98
CA VAL A 267 19.97 -19.50 14.74
C VAL A 267 19.37 -18.12 14.93
N LEU A 268 18.17 -18.01 15.52
CA LEU A 268 17.48 -16.73 15.69
C LEU A 268 18.20 -15.81 16.68
N TYR A 269 18.53 -16.31 17.87
CA TYR A 269 18.96 -15.46 18.99
C TYR A 269 20.48 -15.37 19.13
N GLU A 270 21.24 -16.39 18.73
CA GLU A 270 22.72 -16.38 18.84
C GLU A 270 23.38 -15.95 17.52
N GLN A 271 22.95 -16.48 16.37
CA GLN A 271 23.55 -16.16 15.07
C GLN A 271 22.97 -14.88 14.43
N LEU A 272 21.64 -14.77 14.39
CA LEU A 272 20.93 -13.66 13.75
C LEU A 272 20.63 -12.49 14.71
N GLN A 273 20.74 -12.71 16.02
CA GLN A 273 20.53 -11.68 17.06
C GLN A 273 19.12 -11.06 17.04
N TYR A 274 18.09 -11.86 16.73
CA TYR A 274 16.70 -11.47 16.94
C TYR A 274 16.43 -11.13 18.40
N LYS A 275 15.64 -10.09 18.66
CA LYS A 275 15.30 -9.67 20.02
C LYS A 275 13.98 -8.90 20.11
N GLY A 276 13.40 -8.91 21.30
CA GLY A 276 12.37 -7.96 21.69
C GLY A 276 12.89 -6.52 21.65
N ASN A 277 12.07 -5.58 21.17
CA ASN A 277 12.37 -4.15 21.24
C ASN A 277 11.78 -3.54 22.52
N GLU A 278 12.46 -3.73 23.66
CA GLU A 278 12.01 -3.19 24.95
C GLU A 278 12.16 -1.67 25.03
N CYS A 279 13.24 -1.11 24.46
CA CYS A 279 13.55 0.32 24.52
C CYS A 279 12.56 1.21 23.74
N ASP A 280 12.00 0.69 22.66
CA ASP A 280 11.07 1.39 21.77
C ASP A 280 9.91 0.46 21.35
N TYR A 281 9.24 -0.11 22.37
CA TYR A 281 8.19 -1.12 22.23
C TYR A 281 7.04 -0.67 21.33
N TYR A 282 6.60 0.58 21.47
CA TYR A 282 5.47 1.16 20.74
C TYR A 282 5.84 1.66 19.32
N ASN A 283 7.01 1.29 18.79
CA ASN A 283 7.35 1.55 17.40
C ASN A 283 6.52 0.64 16.46
N PRO A 284 5.75 1.20 15.50
CA PRO A 284 4.94 0.39 14.59
C PRO A 284 5.78 -0.53 13.69
N LEU A 285 7.06 -0.20 13.44
CA LEU A 285 8.00 -1.05 12.70
C LEU A 285 8.31 -2.37 13.43
N ASN A 286 7.93 -2.52 14.69
CA ASN A 286 8.06 -3.79 15.42
C ASN A 286 6.92 -4.77 15.11
N SER A 287 5.83 -4.33 14.49
CA SER A 287 4.65 -5.16 14.16
C SER A 287 4.61 -5.61 12.70
N TYR A 288 5.37 -4.95 11.82
CA TYR A 288 5.43 -5.21 10.39
C TYR A 288 6.44 -6.32 10.09
N ILE A 289 6.00 -7.46 9.57
CA ILE A 289 6.84 -8.66 9.42
C ILE A 289 8.08 -8.39 8.52
N HIS A 290 7.96 -7.56 7.48
CA HIS A 290 9.12 -7.20 6.65
C HIS A 290 10.16 -6.37 7.41
N GLN A 291 9.73 -5.55 8.37
CA GLN A 291 10.62 -4.77 9.24
C GLN A 291 11.21 -5.62 10.36
N VAL A 292 10.47 -6.59 10.89
CA VAL A 292 10.98 -7.56 11.88
C VAL A 292 12.08 -8.41 11.26
N LEU A 293 11.90 -8.88 10.02
CA LEU A 293 12.94 -9.59 9.25
C LEU A 293 14.14 -8.70 8.91
N LEU A 294 13.93 -7.44 8.51
CA LEU A 294 15.02 -6.53 8.15
C LEU A 294 15.84 -6.04 9.36
N ARG A 295 15.18 -5.80 10.50
CA ARG A 295 15.78 -5.18 11.70
C ARG A 295 16.19 -6.20 12.77
N HIS A 296 15.72 -7.45 12.65
CA HIS A 296 15.80 -8.48 13.69
C HIS A 296 15.19 -8.03 15.04
N THR A 297 14.20 -7.13 15.02
CA THR A 297 13.56 -6.59 16.23
C THR A 297 12.04 -6.53 16.09
N GLY A 298 11.33 -7.04 17.09
CA GLY A 298 9.85 -7.09 17.09
C GLY A 298 9.21 -6.97 18.48
N ILE A 299 7.88 -7.06 18.49
CA ILE A 299 7.03 -7.24 19.69
C ILE A 299 6.63 -8.73 19.85
N PRO A 300 6.13 -9.19 21.02
CA PRO A 300 5.91 -10.61 21.30
C PRO A 300 5.13 -11.35 20.21
N ILE A 301 3.99 -10.81 19.77
CA ILE A 301 3.18 -11.44 18.72
C ILE A 301 3.92 -11.60 17.39
N SER A 302 4.69 -10.59 16.97
CA SER A 302 5.42 -10.62 15.69
C SER A 302 6.56 -11.64 15.69
N LEU A 303 7.27 -11.77 16.81
CA LEU A 303 8.35 -12.75 16.98
C LEU A 303 7.78 -14.17 17.13
N SER A 304 6.63 -14.31 17.79
CA SER A 304 5.92 -15.59 17.89
C SER A 304 5.35 -16.05 16.54
N VAL A 305 4.80 -15.16 15.69
CA VAL A 305 4.40 -15.48 14.31
C VAL A 305 5.60 -15.97 13.49
N LEU A 306 6.72 -15.27 13.55
CA LEU A 306 7.97 -15.70 12.91
C LEU A 306 8.41 -17.09 13.40
N TYR A 307 8.47 -17.27 14.71
CA TYR A 307 8.95 -18.50 15.35
C TYR A 307 8.07 -19.72 15.03
N MET A 308 6.74 -19.61 15.14
CA MET A 308 5.84 -20.73 14.81
C MET A 308 5.85 -21.08 13.32
N THR A 309 6.07 -20.10 12.45
CA THR A 309 6.18 -20.34 11.00
C THR A 309 7.45 -21.13 10.65
N LEU A 310 8.58 -20.74 11.25
CA LEU A 310 9.86 -21.46 11.09
C LEU A 310 9.80 -22.87 11.69
N ALA A 311 9.20 -23.02 12.88
CA ALA A 311 8.98 -24.31 13.53
C ALA A 311 8.13 -25.25 12.66
N ARG A 312 7.01 -24.75 12.13
CA ARG A 312 6.11 -25.51 11.25
C ARG A 312 6.83 -26.00 9.98
N LYS A 313 7.57 -25.13 9.30
CA LYS A 313 8.36 -25.53 8.12
C LYS A 313 9.48 -26.55 8.43
N LEU A 314 9.87 -26.72 9.69
CA LEU A 314 10.82 -27.73 10.16
C LEU A 314 10.14 -28.97 10.80
N GLY A 315 8.80 -29.06 10.78
CA GLY A 315 8.03 -30.20 11.27
C GLY A 315 7.61 -30.15 12.74
N VAL A 316 7.64 -28.98 13.38
CA VAL A 316 7.17 -28.77 14.77
C VAL A 316 5.92 -27.91 14.76
N GLN A 317 4.81 -28.44 15.27
CA GLN A 317 3.56 -27.69 15.39
C GLN A 317 3.52 -26.93 16.72
N LEU A 318 3.41 -25.60 16.62
CA LEU A 318 3.23 -24.68 17.74
C LEU A 318 1.91 -23.92 17.57
N GLU A 319 1.21 -23.69 18.68
CA GLU A 319 -0.10 -23.04 18.69
C GLU A 319 0.00 -21.66 19.38
N PRO A 320 -0.60 -20.58 18.83
CA PRO A 320 -0.52 -19.25 19.42
C PRO A 320 -1.40 -19.09 20.66
N VAL A 321 -0.93 -18.37 21.67
CA VAL A 321 -1.64 -18.17 22.95
C VAL A 321 -1.62 -16.69 23.36
N ASN A 322 -2.81 -16.10 23.57
CA ASN A 322 -2.99 -14.67 23.82
C ASN A 322 -3.02 -14.31 25.30
N PHE A 323 -1.88 -13.92 25.87
CA PHE A 323 -1.82 -13.44 27.25
C PHE A 323 -2.06 -11.92 27.37
N PRO A 324 -2.44 -11.42 28.57
CA PRO A 324 -2.40 -10.00 28.87
C PRO A 324 -0.97 -9.48 28.76
N ASN A 325 -0.78 -8.34 28.09
CA ASN A 325 0.51 -7.67 27.84
C ASN A 325 1.62 -8.48 27.12
N HIS A 326 1.46 -9.79 26.92
CA HIS A 326 2.44 -10.67 26.27
C HIS A 326 1.80 -11.56 25.20
N PHE A 327 2.60 -12.38 24.51
CA PHE A 327 2.09 -13.34 23.53
C PHE A 327 3.03 -14.54 23.44
N LEU A 328 2.51 -15.73 23.73
CA LEU A 328 3.29 -16.96 23.82
C LEU A 328 2.86 -17.94 22.71
N LEU A 329 3.67 -18.98 22.53
CA LEU A 329 3.29 -20.18 21.79
C LEU A 329 3.16 -21.33 22.79
N ARG A 330 2.26 -22.29 22.58
CA ARG A 330 2.23 -23.56 23.32
C ARG A 330 2.64 -24.72 22.42
N TRP A 331 3.28 -25.70 23.04
CA TRP A 331 3.86 -26.89 22.41
C TRP A 331 3.42 -28.13 23.20
N CYS A 332 2.65 -29.01 22.57
CA CYS A 332 2.17 -30.24 23.22
C CYS A 332 3.34 -31.24 23.39
N GLN A 333 3.55 -31.72 24.61
CA GLN A 333 4.59 -32.71 24.90
C GLN A 333 4.14 -34.16 24.61
N LYS A 334 2.84 -34.39 24.36
CA LYS A 334 2.27 -35.73 24.12
C LYS A 334 1.96 -35.95 22.62
N PRO A 335 2.10 -37.19 22.09
CA PRO A 335 1.80 -37.50 20.69
C PRO A 335 0.32 -37.38 20.30
N ARG A 336 -0.58 -37.35 21.28
CA ARG A 336 -2.03 -37.17 21.08
C ARG A 336 -2.41 -35.74 21.46
N LYS A 337 -3.43 -35.18 20.79
CA LYS A 337 -4.07 -33.93 21.23
C LYS A 337 -4.48 -34.08 22.70
N SER A 338 -3.99 -33.18 23.54
CA SER A 338 -4.39 -33.02 24.93
C SER A 338 -4.94 -31.60 25.10
N GLU A 339 -5.89 -31.44 26.01
CA GLU A 339 -6.40 -30.13 26.44
C GLU A 339 -5.91 -29.80 27.88
N ASP A 340 -5.18 -30.71 28.51
CA ASP A 340 -4.59 -30.49 29.83
C ASP A 340 -3.44 -29.48 29.72
N ILE A 341 -3.58 -28.34 30.42
CA ILE A 341 -2.60 -27.26 30.53
C ILE A 341 -1.21 -27.77 30.93
N TYR A 342 -1.13 -28.83 31.74
CA TYR A 342 0.15 -29.40 32.21
C TYR A 342 0.88 -30.26 31.16
N ASP A 343 0.22 -30.61 30.04
CA ASP A 343 0.84 -31.31 28.90
C ASP A 343 1.52 -30.35 27.91
N PHE A 344 1.44 -29.04 28.14
CA PHE A 344 2.02 -28.01 27.29
C PHE A 344 3.25 -27.34 27.89
N VAL A 345 4.27 -27.14 27.05
CA VAL A 345 5.34 -26.18 27.28
C VAL A 345 5.02 -24.89 26.52
N TYR A 346 5.14 -23.76 27.20
CA TYR A 346 4.95 -22.44 26.62
C TYR A 346 6.30 -21.87 26.20
N ILE A 347 6.37 -21.27 25.01
CA ILE A 347 7.59 -20.73 24.41
C ILE A 347 7.43 -19.22 24.27
N ASP A 348 8.35 -18.48 24.90
CA ASP A 348 8.44 -17.03 24.77
C ASP A 348 9.44 -16.65 23.67
N ALA A 349 8.94 -16.36 22.47
CA ALA A 349 9.78 -15.94 21.34
C ALA A 349 10.39 -14.53 21.50
N PHE A 350 9.83 -13.69 22.39
CA PHE A 350 10.39 -12.38 22.76
C PHE A 350 11.53 -12.57 23.76
N GLY A 351 11.31 -13.41 24.77
CA GLY A 351 12.27 -13.89 25.77
C GLY A 351 13.26 -14.94 25.24
N LYS A 352 13.72 -14.80 23.98
CA LYS A 352 14.74 -15.65 23.32
C LYS A 352 14.41 -17.15 23.27
N GLY A 353 13.14 -17.49 23.06
CA GLY A 353 12.67 -18.87 22.94
C GLY A 353 12.71 -19.63 24.27
N LYS A 354 12.60 -18.91 25.40
CA LYS A 354 12.54 -19.51 26.74
C LYS A 354 11.32 -20.42 26.85
N GLN A 355 11.56 -21.65 27.31
CA GLN A 355 10.52 -22.63 27.62
C GLN A 355 10.04 -22.43 29.06
N LEU A 356 8.72 -22.51 29.25
CA LEU A 356 8.00 -22.16 30.48
C LEU A 356 6.90 -23.20 30.75
N LYS A 357 6.69 -23.56 32.01
CA LYS A 357 5.47 -24.23 32.48
C LYS A 357 4.37 -23.20 32.72
N ALA A 358 3.12 -23.64 32.81
CA ALA A 358 1.96 -22.76 33.02
C ALA A 358 2.17 -21.71 34.15
N LYS A 359 2.57 -22.15 35.35
CA LYS A 359 2.85 -21.24 36.48
C LYS A 359 3.99 -20.26 36.24
N GLU A 360 4.95 -20.60 35.37
CA GLU A 360 6.05 -19.69 34.98
C GLU A 360 5.59 -18.61 34.00
N CYS A 361 4.47 -18.84 33.29
CA CYS A 361 3.82 -17.81 32.47
C CYS A 361 3.22 -16.71 33.36
N GLU A 362 2.56 -17.06 34.46
CA GLU A 362 2.00 -16.10 35.43
C GLU A 362 3.08 -15.21 36.05
N TYR A 363 4.22 -15.79 36.43
CA TYR A 363 5.37 -15.03 36.92
C TYR A 363 5.94 -14.07 35.86
N LEU A 364 5.89 -14.43 34.58
CA LEU A 364 6.36 -13.59 33.47
C LEU A 364 5.42 -12.40 33.20
N ILE A 365 4.10 -12.58 33.30
CA ILE A 365 3.11 -11.50 33.11
C ILE A 365 2.80 -10.71 34.39
N GLY A 366 3.28 -11.18 35.55
CA GLY A 366 3.10 -10.55 36.86
C GLY A 366 1.68 -10.64 37.44
N HIS A 367 0.81 -11.47 36.89
CA HIS A 367 -0.61 -11.58 37.25
C HIS A 367 -1.08 -13.03 37.11
N GLN A 368 -2.04 -13.43 37.95
CA GLN A 368 -2.78 -14.70 37.76
C GLN A 368 -3.80 -14.56 36.62
N VAL A 369 -4.08 -15.67 35.92
CA VAL A 369 -5.03 -15.72 34.81
C VAL A 369 -5.97 -16.91 34.95
N THR A 370 -7.14 -16.87 34.28
CA THR A 370 -8.03 -18.02 34.16
C THR A 370 -7.46 -19.07 33.21
N ALA A 371 -7.99 -20.30 33.28
CA ALA A 371 -7.61 -21.41 32.39
C ALA A 371 -7.71 -21.05 30.90
N ASP A 372 -8.66 -20.19 30.53
CA ASP A 372 -8.91 -19.79 29.13
C ASP A 372 -7.72 -19.10 28.47
N TYR A 373 -6.88 -18.40 29.25
CA TYR A 373 -5.67 -17.75 28.73
C TYR A 373 -4.58 -18.72 28.28
N TYR A 374 -4.69 -19.99 28.63
CA TYR A 374 -3.77 -21.06 28.20
C TYR A 374 -4.23 -21.76 26.90
N ASN A 375 -5.40 -21.40 26.38
CA ASN A 375 -5.95 -21.96 25.15
C ASN A 375 -5.28 -21.42 23.89
N ALA A 376 -5.23 -22.25 22.85
CA ALA A 376 -4.83 -21.81 21.52
C ALA A 376 -5.87 -20.85 20.95
N ILE A 377 -5.42 -19.81 20.25
CA ILE A 377 -6.28 -18.85 19.54
C ILE A 377 -6.28 -19.13 18.03
N SER A 378 -7.35 -18.72 17.34
CA SER A 378 -7.45 -18.77 15.88
C SER A 378 -6.51 -17.77 15.19
N THR A 379 -6.19 -18.01 13.91
CA THR A 379 -5.44 -17.04 13.09
C THR A 379 -6.13 -15.68 13.05
N THR A 380 -7.46 -15.63 12.97
CA THR A 380 -8.26 -14.40 13.07
C THR A 380 -7.99 -13.61 14.35
N GLU A 381 -7.89 -14.27 15.50
CA GLU A 381 -7.55 -13.63 16.78
C GLU A 381 -6.09 -13.15 16.83
N VAL A 382 -5.15 -13.87 16.20
CA VAL A 382 -3.77 -13.37 16.01
C VAL A 382 -3.82 -12.04 15.26
N LEU A 383 -4.58 -11.93 14.17
CA LEU A 383 -4.69 -10.69 13.38
C LEU A 383 -5.38 -9.57 14.17
N LEU A 384 -6.48 -9.84 14.87
CA LEU A 384 -7.12 -8.86 15.76
C LEU A 384 -6.15 -8.34 16.83
N ARG A 385 -5.29 -9.20 17.39
CA ARG A 385 -4.27 -8.82 18.37
C ARG A 385 -3.14 -8.01 17.75
N MET A 386 -2.68 -8.34 16.53
CA MET A 386 -1.69 -7.56 15.77
C MET A 386 -2.23 -6.15 15.46
N VAL A 387 -3.43 -6.07 14.90
CA VAL A 387 -4.08 -4.80 14.54
C VAL A 387 -4.42 -3.99 15.80
N GLY A 388 -4.88 -4.64 16.88
CA GLY A 388 -5.10 -3.99 18.17
C GLY A 388 -3.84 -3.33 18.76
N ASN A 389 -2.66 -3.94 18.55
CA ASN A 389 -1.40 -3.32 18.95
C ASN A 389 -1.08 -2.06 18.12
N LEU A 390 -1.26 -2.11 16.80
CA LEU A 390 -1.10 -0.95 15.91
C LEU A 390 -2.10 0.18 16.23
N LEU A 391 -3.35 -0.16 16.51
CA LEU A 391 -4.42 0.75 16.92
C LEU A 391 -4.08 1.45 18.25
N ASN A 392 -3.51 0.73 19.21
CA ASN A 392 -3.02 1.31 20.47
C ASN A 392 -1.81 2.23 20.27
N ILE A 393 -0.91 1.94 19.31
CA ILE A 393 0.18 2.86 18.93
C ILE A 393 -0.40 4.13 18.29
N GLY A 394 -1.37 4.00 17.37
CA GLY A 394 -2.09 5.11 16.75
C GLY A 394 -2.79 6.03 17.77
N LYS A 395 -3.47 5.43 18.78
CA LYS A 395 -4.10 6.15 19.90
C LYS A 395 -3.10 6.89 20.80
N ARG A 396 -1.91 6.31 21.04
CA ARG A 396 -0.87 6.88 21.91
C ARG A 396 -0.08 8.00 21.25
N GLY A 397 0.07 7.95 19.93
CA GLY A 397 0.78 8.98 19.19
C GLY A 397 0.12 10.35 19.38
N GLU A 398 0.94 11.40 19.59
CA GLU A 398 0.49 12.73 20.03
C GLU A 398 -0.29 13.55 18.97
N GLY A 399 -1.22 12.95 18.22
CA GLY A 399 -1.95 13.63 17.15
C GLY A 399 -1.04 14.19 16.05
N ASN A 400 0.06 13.51 15.74
CA ASN A 400 0.84 13.80 14.54
C ASN A 400 0.22 13.10 13.32
N GLU A 401 0.58 13.55 12.11
CA GLU A 401 0.06 13.05 10.83
C GLU A 401 0.10 11.51 10.74
N LYS A 402 1.25 10.91 11.08
CA LYS A 402 1.46 9.45 11.01
C LYS A 402 0.61 8.70 12.03
N SER A 403 0.35 9.30 13.20
CA SER A 403 -0.48 8.70 14.25
C SER A 403 -1.95 8.61 13.82
N TYR A 404 -2.50 9.66 13.22
CA TYR A 404 -3.88 9.63 12.71
C TYR A 404 -4.04 8.70 11.50
N GLN A 405 -3.07 8.68 10.58
CA GLN A 405 -3.06 7.73 9.48
C GLN A 405 -3.00 6.29 10.00
N LEU A 406 -2.07 5.97 10.91
CA LEU A 406 -1.97 4.64 11.51
C LEU A 406 -3.24 4.25 12.28
N LEU A 407 -3.82 5.16 13.06
CA LEU A 407 -5.06 4.91 13.80
C LEU A 407 -6.21 4.57 12.87
N ARG A 408 -6.38 5.35 11.79
CA ARG A 408 -7.38 5.10 10.76
C ARG A 408 -7.17 3.75 10.10
N ASP A 409 -5.97 3.52 9.57
CA ASP A 409 -5.68 2.31 8.80
C ASP A 409 -5.79 1.06 9.70
N SER A 410 -5.48 1.17 11.00
CA SER A 410 -5.71 0.09 11.97
C SER A 410 -7.20 -0.11 12.31
N LEU A 411 -8.01 0.94 12.35
CA LEU A 411 -9.47 0.82 12.54
C LEU A 411 -10.13 0.17 11.33
N ASP A 412 -9.73 0.56 10.12
CA ASP A 412 -10.25 0.01 8.87
C ASP A 412 -9.92 -1.49 8.73
N LEU A 413 -8.71 -1.91 9.14
CA LEU A 413 -8.36 -3.34 9.28
C LEU A 413 -9.18 -4.04 10.36
N TYR A 414 -9.26 -3.49 11.56
CA TYR A 414 -9.94 -4.16 12.68
C TYR A 414 -11.41 -4.40 12.37
N LEU A 415 -12.09 -3.40 11.81
CA LEU A 415 -13.50 -3.46 11.42
C LEU A 415 -13.72 -4.25 10.11
N THR A 416 -12.67 -4.60 9.37
CA THR A 416 -12.76 -5.61 8.30
C THR A 416 -12.73 -7.03 8.87
N ILE A 417 -12.01 -7.26 9.97
CA ILE A 417 -11.90 -8.58 10.63
C ILE A 417 -13.05 -8.82 11.62
N ASN A 418 -13.52 -7.77 12.32
CA ASN A 418 -14.61 -7.79 13.30
C ASN A 418 -15.52 -6.57 13.08
N PRO A 419 -16.48 -6.63 12.14
CA PRO A 419 -17.25 -5.47 11.69
C PRO A 419 -18.21 -4.92 12.75
N ASP A 420 -18.75 -5.76 13.63
CA ASP A 420 -19.81 -5.36 14.56
C ASP A 420 -19.29 -4.83 15.91
N ASN A 421 -18.00 -4.46 15.97
CA ASN A 421 -17.41 -3.86 17.15
C ASN A 421 -17.87 -2.40 17.34
N VAL A 422 -19.02 -2.21 18.00
CA VAL A 422 -19.65 -0.90 18.29
C VAL A 422 -18.67 0.13 18.86
N GLN A 423 -17.76 -0.28 19.76
CA GLN A 423 -16.77 0.63 20.36
C GLN A 423 -15.82 1.21 19.30
N TYR A 424 -15.37 0.41 18.33
CA TYR A 424 -14.43 0.83 17.30
C TYR A 424 -15.15 1.46 16.10
N LEU A 425 -16.38 1.06 15.79
CA LEU A 425 -17.27 1.80 14.86
C LEU A 425 -17.47 3.24 15.35
N LEU A 426 -17.83 3.44 16.63
CA LEU A 426 -17.97 4.77 17.23
C LEU A 426 -16.65 5.57 17.18
N LEU A 427 -15.50 4.91 17.38
CA LEU A 427 -14.20 5.56 17.28
C LEU A 427 -13.85 5.95 15.84
N GLN A 428 -14.17 5.11 14.84
CA GLN A 428 -13.98 5.38 13.42
C GLN A 428 -14.87 6.53 12.94
N ALA A 429 -16.16 6.54 13.28
CA ALA A 429 -17.09 7.63 12.98
C ALA A 429 -16.60 8.96 13.59
N ARG A 430 -16.21 8.96 14.87
CA ARG A 430 -15.64 10.15 15.54
C ARG A 430 -14.34 10.62 14.88
N LEU A 431 -13.46 9.71 14.46
CA LEU A 431 -12.22 10.04 13.77
C LEU A 431 -12.48 10.68 12.41
N TYR A 432 -13.34 10.07 11.58
CA TYR A 432 -13.71 10.61 10.27
C TYR A 432 -14.41 11.96 10.35
N PHE A 433 -15.38 12.10 11.28
CA PHE A 433 -16.02 13.37 11.58
C PHE A 433 -15.00 14.45 11.99
N HIS A 434 -14.08 14.13 12.91
CA HIS A 434 -13.04 15.06 13.36
C HIS A 434 -12.05 15.46 12.26
N LEU A 435 -11.66 14.52 11.39
CA LEU A 435 -10.80 14.79 10.23
C LEU A 435 -11.56 15.45 9.06
N GLY A 436 -12.89 15.53 9.13
CA GLY A 436 -13.75 16.11 8.10
C GLY A 436 -13.78 15.31 6.79
N ILE A 437 -13.55 13.98 6.85
CA ILE A 437 -13.46 13.07 5.69
C ILE A 437 -14.63 12.08 5.64
N TRP A 438 -15.04 11.71 4.43
CA TRP A 438 -16.10 10.72 4.13
C TRP A 438 -17.37 10.89 4.98
N PRO A 439 -18.06 12.05 4.93
CA PRO A 439 -19.25 12.29 5.76
C PRO A 439 -20.40 11.31 5.44
N GLU A 440 -20.49 10.81 4.21
CA GLU A 440 -21.43 9.73 3.85
C GLU A 440 -21.10 8.45 4.63
N LYS A 441 -19.84 8.00 4.59
CA LYS A 441 -19.37 6.83 5.36
C LYS A 441 -19.57 7.01 6.87
N VAL A 442 -19.48 8.24 7.38
CA VAL A 442 -19.82 8.54 8.79
C VAL A 442 -21.30 8.26 9.06
N LEU A 443 -22.21 8.68 8.18
CA LEU A 443 -23.63 8.36 8.32
C LEU A 443 -23.88 6.85 8.23
N ASP A 444 -23.25 6.14 7.30
CA ASP A 444 -23.38 4.68 7.17
C ASP A 444 -22.94 3.94 8.46
N ILE A 445 -21.79 4.31 9.02
CA ILE A 445 -21.28 3.75 10.28
C ILE A 445 -22.25 4.04 11.44
N LEU A 446 -22.78 5.27 11.51
CA LEU A 446 -23.71 5.70 12.55
C LEU A 446 -25.06 4.97 12.46
N GLN A 447 -25.55 4.68 11.26
CA GLN A 447 -26.73 3.82 11.04
C GLN A 447 -26.46 2.37 11.46
N HIS A 448 -25.29 1.82 11.12
CA HIS A 448 -24.90 0.46 11.53
C HIS A 448 -24.82 0.35 13.06
N ILE A 449 -24.26 1.36 13.76
CA ILE A 449 -24.26 1.43 15.22
C ILE A 449 -25.68 1.44 15.80
N GLN A 450 -26.62 2.19 15.22
CA GLN A 450 -28.02 2.22 15.68
C GLN A 450 -28.72 0.86 15.50
N ALA A 451 -28.37 0.09 14.47
CA ALA A 451 -28.89 -1.26 14.26
C ALA A 451 -28.30 -2.29 15.26
N LEU A 452 -27.03 -2.15 15.63
CA LEU A 452 -26.34 -3.05 16.58
C LEU A 452 -26.65 -2.74 18.05
N ASP A 453 -26.66 -1.47 18.45
CA ASP A 453 -26.88 -1.03 19.83
C ASP A 453 -27.77 0.22 19.88
N PRO A 454 -29.11 0.05 20.01
CA PRO A 454 -30.05 1.15 20.15
C PRO A 454 -29.80 2.06 21.37
N SER A 455 -29.01 1.64 22.38
CA SER A 455 -28.71 2.49 23.54
C SER A 455 -27.82 3.68 23.18
N GLN A 456 -27.05 3.60 22.08
CA GLN A 456 -26.18 4.69 21.61
C GLN A 456 -26.95 5.82 20.90
N HIS A 457 -28.28 5.73 20.76
CA HIS A 457 -29.08 6.62 19.92
C HIS A 457 -28.82 8.12 20.18
N GLY A 458 -28.69 8.55 21.44
CA GLY A 458 -28.42 9.95 21.78
C GLY A 458 -27.03 10.45 21.33
N ALA A 459 -25.98 9.64 21.51
CA ALA A 459 -24.64 9.98 21.08
C ALA A 459 -24.48 9.92 19.55
N VAL A 460 -25.22 9.02 18.90
CA VAL A 460 -25.29 8.93 17.44
C VAL A 460 -26.05 10.11 16.85
N GLY A 461 -27.22 10.48 17.38
CA GLY A 461 -28.05 11.57 16.86
C GLY A 461 -27.30 12.90 16.76
N TYR A 462 -26.48 13.23 17.77
CA TYR A 462 -25.60 14.40 17.75
C TYR A 462 -24.61 14.39 16.57
N LEU A 463 -23.96 13.24 16.32
CA LEU A 463 -23.01 13.09 15.22
C LEU A 463 -23.71 13.10 13.85
N VAL A 464 -24.89 12.48 13.74
CA VAL A 464 -25.70 12.49 12.52
C VAL A 464 -26.09 13.92 12.14
N GLN A 465 -26.63 14.70 13.09
CA GLN A 465 -27.05 16.09 12.83
C GLN A 465 -25.89 16.93 12.32
N HIS A 466 -24.76 16.98 13.03
CA HIS A 466 -23.61 17.79 12.61
C HIS A 466 -22.94 17.27 11.32
N THR A 467 -23.03 15.97 11.04
CA THR A 467 -22.55 15.43 9.76
C THR A 467 -23.43 15.88 8.59
N LEU A 468 -24.76 15.91 8.78
CA LEU A 468 -25.70 16.45 7.80
C LEU A 468 -25.50 17.96 7.58
N GLU A 469 -25.29 18.74 8.64
CA GLU A 469 -24.94 20.17 8.56
C GLU A 469 -23.63 20.36 7.74
N HIS A 470 -22.59 19.57 8.02
CA HIS A 470 -21.34 19.56 7.25
C HIS A 470 -21.53 19.23 5.76
N ILE A 471 -22.48 18.35 5.41
CA ILE A 471 -22.82 18.05 4.00
C ILE A 471 -23.58 19.23 3.37
N GLN A 472 -24.58 19.79 4.07
CA GLN A 472 -25.42 20.88 3.57
C GLN A 472 -24.64 22.18 3.33
N HIS A 473 -23.75 22.56 4.25
CA HIS A 473 -22.88 23.73 4.08
C HIS A 473 -21.93 23.60 2.88
N LYS A 474 -21.57 22.38 2.47
CA LYS A 474 -20.68 22.13 1.31
C LYS A 474 -21.41 21.97 -0.02
N LYS A 475 -22.73 21.75 0.00
CA LYS A 475 -23.56 21.59 -1.22
C LYS A 475 -23.85 22.88 -1.98
N HIS A 476 -23.44 24.04 -1.46
CA HIS A 476 -23.55 25.33 -2.15
C HIS A 476 -22.23 25.63 -2.87
N PRO A 477 -22.09 25.36 -4.18
CA PRO A 477 -20.84 25.57 -4.88
C PRO A 477 -20.79 27.05 -5.26
N ALA A 478 -20.08 27.84 -4.46
CA ALA A 478 -19.64 29.16 -4.93
C ALA A 478 -18.79 28.94 -6.18
N THR A 479 -19.14 29.61 -7.29
CA THR A 479 -18.28 29.63 -8.48
C THR A 479 -16.90 30.17 -8.06
N PRO A 480 -15.81 29.42 -8.28
CA PRO A 480 -14.51 29.78 -7.74
C PRO A 480 -14.02 31.08 -8.38
N GLU A 481 -13.94 32.14 -7.58
CA GLU A 481 -13.42 33.41 -8.02
C GLU A 481 -11.94 33.27 -8.41
N VAL A 482 -11.60 33.65 -9.65
CA VAL A 482 -10.24 33.49 -10.19
C VAL A 482 -9.34 34.60 -9.66
N LYS A 483 -8.87 34.44 -8.42
CA LYS A 483 -7.96 35.37 -7.75
C LYS A 483 -6.64 35.52 -8.53
N ARG A 484 -6.46 36.65 -9.21
CA ARG A 484 -5.21 36.97 -9.92
C ARG A 484 -4.18 37.51 -8.93
N ARG A 485 -3.01 36.86 -8.81
CA ARG A 485 -1.91 37.36 -7.95
C ARG A 485 -1.37 38.74 -8.38
N SER A 486 -1.61 39.14 -9.63
CA SER A 486 -1.27 40.47 -10.13
C SER A 486 -2.19 41.58 -9.61
N ALA A 487 -3.25 41.27 -8.86
CA ALA A 487 -4.10 42.29 -8.23
C ALA A 487 -3.39 42.92 -7.02
N PRO A 488 -3.59 44.22 -6.74
CA PRO A 488 -2.91 44.91 -5.64
C PRO A 488 -3.12 44.25 -4.27
N GLU A 489 -4.31 43.77 -3.97
CA GLU A 489 -4.63 43.08 -2.71
C GLU A 489 -3.96 41.70 -2.55
N HIS A 490 -3.30 41.18 -3.59
CA HIS A 490 -2.68 39.85 -3.62
C HIS A 490 -1.14 39.89 -3.68
N LEU A 491 -0.52 41.08 -3.62
CA LEU A 491 0.93 41.26 -3.78
C LEU A 491 1.77 40.54 -2.72
N GLU A 492 1.23 40.34 -1.51
CA GLU A 492 1.94 39.63 -0.43
C GLU A 492 1.96 38.11 -0.61
N VAL A 493 1.18 37.53 -1.53
CA VAL A 493 1.02 36.07 -1.69
C VAL A 493 2.24 35.45 -2.37
N GLN A 494 3.16 34.88 -1.58
CA GLN A 494 4.44 34.36 -2.07
C GLN A 494 4.35 33.04 -2.83
N TYR A 495 3.48 32.11 -2.41
CA TYR A 495 3.51 30.72 -2.86
C TYR A 495 2.41 30.40 -3.88
N SER A 496 2.72 29.46 -4.76
CA SER A 496 1.80 29.03 -5.81
C SER A 496 1.02 27.79 -5.42
N VAL A 497 -0.26 27.83 -5.80
CA VAL A 497 -1.06 26.64 -6.07
C VAL A 497 -0.22 25.60 -6.83
N GLY A 498 -0.31 24.34 -6.40
CA GLY A 498 0.46 23.21 -6.91
C GLY A 498 1.87 23.06 -6.31
N LEU A 499 2.35 24.01 -5.50
CA LEU A 499 3.65 23.88 -4.83
C LEU A 499 3.56 22.83 -3.70
N ILE A 500 4.46 21.85 -3.71
CA ILE A 500 4.68 20.96 -2.56
C ILE A 500 5.52 21.70 -1.52
N MET A 501 5.12 21.61 -0.26
CA MET A 501 5.82 22.17 0.88
C MET A 501 5.94 21.14 2.01
N LYS A 502 6.92 21.37 2.89
CA LYS A 502 7.06 20.65 4.16
C LYS A 502 6.98 21.60 5.34
N HIS A 503 6.28 21.14 6.37
CA HIS A 503 5.92 21.90 7.54
C HIS A 503 6.94 21.74 8.70
N LYS A 504 7.40 22.84 9.33
CA LYS A 504 8.43 22.96 10.40
C LYS A 504 7.95 22.23 11.63
N ARG A 505 6.82 22.69 12.15
CA ARG A 505 6.42 22.43 13.54
C ARG A 505 5.81 21.06 13.70
N SER A 506 5.04 20.64 12.69
CA SER A 506 4.31 19.38 12.66
C SER A 506 4.91 18.36 11.69
N GLY A 507 5.98 18.69 10.96
CA GLY A 507 6.73 17.77 10.11
C GLY A 507 6.07 17.31 8.79
N TYR A 508 4.78 17.60 8.59
CA TYR A 508 3.98 17.04 7.48
C TYR A 508 4.35 17.59 6.10
N ASN A 509 4.10 16.78 5.07
CA ASN A 509 4.19 17.19 3.67
C ASN A 509 2.81 17.59 3.15
N CYS A 510 2.73 18.64 2.34
CA CYS A 510 1.47 19.09 1.76
C CYS A 510 1.64 19.69 0.36
N VAL A 511 0.53 19.89 -0.34
CA VAL A 511 0.45 20.67 -1.58
C VAL A 511 -0.55 21.81 -1.43
N ILE A 512 -0.18 23.02 -1.87
CA ILE A 512 -1.10 24.17 -1.88
C ILE A 512 -2.16 23.96 -2.95
N TYR A 513 -3.45 24.02 -2.57
CA TYR A 513 -4.59 23.99 -3.49
C TYR A 513 -5.47 25.25 -3.39
N GLY A 514 -5.08 26.25 -2.61
CA GLY A 514 -5.77 27.53 -2.59
C GLY A 514 -5.08 28.51 -1.64
N TRP A 515 -5.51 29.76 -1.67
CA TRP A 515 -4.99 30.80 -0.79
C TRP A 515 -5.98 31.95 -0.65
N ASP A 516 -5.80 32.68 0.44
CA ASP A 516 -6.46 33.94 0.74
C ASP A 516 -5.39 34.98 1.12
N PRO A 517 -5.55 36.26 0.73
CA PRO A 517 -4.58 37.29 1.10
C PRO A 517 -4.58 37.62 2.60
N LYS A 518 -5.66 37.27 3.31
CA LYS A 518 -5.86 37.40 4.75
C LYS A 518 -6.61 36.18 5.29
N CYS A 519 -6.63 35.97 6.60
CA CYS A 519 -7.39 34.90 7.23
C CYS A 519 -8.90 35.08 6.98
N THR A 520 -9.55 34.10 6.33
CA THR A 520 -11.01 34.10 6.07
C THR A 520 -11.83 33.28 7.06
N MET A 521 -11.19 32.71 8.09
CA MET A 521 -11.83 31.86 9.09
C MET A 521 -12.57 32.67 10.17
N SER A 522 -13.51 32.03 10.87
CA SER A 522 -14.29 32.69 11.93
C SER A 522 -13.43 33.18 13.10
N GLN A 523 -13.90 34.20 13.82
CA GLN A 523 -13.19 34.75 14.98
C GLN A 523 -12.93 33.72 16.09
N GLU A 524 -13.85 32.76 16.26
CA GLU A 524 -13.70 31.62 17.17
C GLU A 524 -12.54 30.71 16.74
N TRP A 525 -12.41 30.43 15.44
CA TRP A 525 -11.31 29.65 14.88
C TRP A 525 -9.97 30.40 15.03
N ILE A 526 -9.93 31.69 14.69
CA ILE A 526 -8.77 32.59 14.85
C ILE A 526 -8.28 32.59 16.30
N THR A 527 -9.20 32.64 17.26
CA THR A 527 -8.91 32.62 18.70
C THR A 527 -8.41 31.24 19.14
N THR A 528 -9.12 30.17 18.78
CA THR A 528 -8.79 28.77 19.12
C THR A 528 -7.43 28.35 18.58
N MET A 529 -7.16 28.68 17.31
CA MET A 529 -5.89 28.42 16.64
C MET A 529 -4.81 29.47 16.97
N ARG A 530 -5.08 30.42 17.88
CA ARG A 530 -4.14 31.45 18.34
C ARG A 530 -3.42 32.18 17.20
N VAL A 531 -4.15 32.51 16.15
CA VAL A 531 -3.64 33.22 14.97
C VAL A 531 -2.99 34.56 15.35
N HIS A 532 -3.47 35.20 16.43
CA HIS A 532 -2.88 36.39 17.04
C HIS A 532 -1.42 36.21 17.56
N GLN A 533 -0.93 34.97 17.71
CA GLN A 533 0.46 34.66 18.14
C GLN A 533 1.41 34.45 16.94
N LEU A 534 0.91 34.56 15.71
CA LEU A 534 1.72 34.48 14.50
C LEU A 534 2.34 35.85 14.21
N SER A 535 3.53 35.87 13.60
CA SER A 535 4.34 37.08 13.39
C SER A 535 3.59 38.24 12.69
N ASN A 536 2.64 37.91 11.81
CA ASN A 536 1.83 38.87 11.05
C ASN A 536 0.31 38.66 11.28
N GLY A 537 -0.08 38.04 12.41
CA GLY A 537 -1.49 37.91 12.82
C GLY A 537 -2.43 37.27 11.80
N ALA A 538 -3.61 37.85 11.62
CA ALA A 538 -4.62 37.43 10.65
C ALA A 538 -4.50 38.14 9.28
N ASP A 539 -3.72 39.23 9.21
CA ASP A 539 -3.59 40.08 8.02
C ASP A 539 -2.59 39.59 6.99
N GLN A 540 -1.80 38.57 7.31
CA GLN A 540 -0.94 37.85 6.35
C GLN A 540 -1.73 36.89 5.45
N PRO A 541 -1.18 36.49 4.30
CA PRO A 541 -1.76 35.42 3.49
C PRO A 541 -1.86 34.09 4.21
N PHE A 542 -2.90 33.32 3.88
CA PHE A 542 -3.12 31.95 4.32
C PHE A 542 -3.28 31.03 3.11
N TYR A 543 -2.88 29.77 3.29
CA TYR A 543 -2.87 28.74 2.26
C TYR A 543 -3.77 27.58 2.66
N ASN A 544 -4.65 27.21 1.75
CA ASN A 544 -5.38 25.95 1.77
C ASN A 544 -4.42 24.86 1.28
N VAL A 545 -4.05 23.95 2.18
CA VAL A 545 -3.06 22.90 1.92
C VAL A 545 -3.64 21.50 2.12
N LEU A 546 -3.34 20.62 1.18
CA LEU A 546 -3.72 19.20 1.19
C LEU A 546 -2.55 18.39 1.74
N VAL A 547 -2.75 17.73 2.88
CA VAL A 547 -1.71 17.05 3.66
C VAL A 547 -1.64 15.55 3.32
N GLN A 548 -0.47 14.94 3.51
CA GLN A 548 -0.22 13.53 3.17
C GLN A 548 -1.04 12.52 4.00
N ASP A 549 -1.63 12.87 5.14
CA ASP A 549 -2.68 12.05 5.80
C ASP A 549 -4.01 12.04 5.02
N GLY A 550 -4.25 13.03 4.16
CA GLY A 550 -5.52 13.26 3.47
C GLY A 550 -6.42 14.31 4.15
N THR A 551 -5.90 15.09 5.09
CA THR A 551 -6.60 16.26 5.65
C THR A 551 -6.39 17.50 4.79
N CYS A 552 -7.41 18.35 4.70
CA CYS A 552 -7.22 19.75 4.33
C CYS A 552 -6.86 20.55 5.59
N ARG A 553 -5.91 21.47 5.48
CA ARG A 553 -5.51 22.37 6.56
C ARG A 553 -5.36 23.80 6.04
N TYR A 554 -5.50 24.76 6.94
CA TYR A 554 -5.32 26.17 6.66
C TYR A 554 -4.05 26.67 7.35
N ALA A 555 -3.08 27.16 6.57
CA ALA A 555 -1.71 27.44 7.04
C ALA A 555 -1.28 28.88 6.71
N ALA A 556 -0.78 29.61 7.71
CA ALA A 556 -0.37 31.01 7.57
C ALA A 556 0.97 31.18 6.85
N GLN A 557 1.19 32.33 6.21
CA GLN A 557 2.44 32.71 5.54
C GLN A 557 3.53 33.22 6.49
N GLY A 558 4.23 32.30 7.17
CA GLY A 558 5.43 32.62 7.94
C GLY A 558 6.56 33.29 7.13
N THR A 559 7.31 34.18 7.78
CA THR A 559 8.33 35.06 7.17
C THR A 559 9.61 34.38 6.67
N SER A 560 9.70 33.04 6.61
CA SER A 560 10.88 32.32 6.09
C SER A 560 10.57 30.89 5.61
N ALA A 561 9.86 30.74 4.49
CA ALA A 561 9.78 29.45 3.81
C ALA A 561 11.06 29.19 3.04
N ARG A 562 11.73 28.06 3.31
CA ARG A 562 12.74 27.56 2.38
C ARG A 562 12.04 26.88 1.20
N ARG A 563 12.30 27.41 0.01
CA ARG A 563 11.93 26.82 -1.28
C ARG A 563 12.74 25.54 -1.47
N GLU A 564 12.12 24.36 -1.41
CA GLU A 564 12.80 23.07 -1.57
C GLU A 564 13.15 22.79 -3.04
N ALA A 565 14.06 23.59 -3.58
CA ALA A 565 14.56 23.47 -4.93
C ALA A 565 15.54 22.29 -5.04
N SER A 566 14.99 21.12 -5.38
CA SER A 566 15.71 19.94 -5.90
C SER A 566 16.80 19.32 -5.00
N ARG A 567 16.41 18.33 -4.19
CA ARG A 567 17.23 17.13 -3.88
C ARG A 567 16.37 16.00 -3.28
N LEU A 568 15.95 15.06 -4.12
CA LEU A 568 15.43 13.76 -3.66
C LEU A 568 16.61 12.86 -3.25
N ARG A 569 17.19 13.15 -2.08
CA ARG A 569 17.96 12.19 -1.27
C ARG A 569 17.47 12.31 0.17
N LEU A 570 17.30 11.16 0.83
CA LEU A 570 16.90 11.07 2.23
C LEU A 570 17.92 11.77 3.15
N LYS A 571 17.63 13.02 3.55
CA LYS A 571 17.94 13.64 4.87
C LYS A 571 17.37 15.07 4.93
N ILE A 572 16.44 15.27 5.89
CA ILE A 572 16.35 16.37 6.88
C ILE A 572 16.96 17.74 6.43
N ASP A 573 16.24 18.88 6.35
CA ASP A 573 15.63 19.62 7.48
C ASP A 573 14.64 20.77 7.06
N GLU A 574 13.84 21.34 7.99
CA GLU A 574 12.97 22.56 7.86
C GLU A 574 11.72 22.53 6.90
N SER A 575 10.80 23.54 6.73
CA SER A 575 10.25 24.61 7.63
C SER A 575 8.91 25.31 7.15
N PHE A 576 7.83 25.24 7.97
CA PHE A 576 6.71 26.19 8.27
C PHE A 576 5.82 25.91 9.56
N ILE A 577 4.95 26.82 10.06
CA ILE A 577 4.22 26.68 11.38
C ILE A 577 2.69 26.46 11.27
N CYS A 578 2.13 25.60 12.15
CA CYS A 578 0.68 25.34 12.35
C CYS A 578 0.45 24.84 13.78
N LEU A 579 -0.75 25.07 14.31
CA LEU A 579 -1.15 24.76 15.68
C LEU A 579 -1.94 23.45 15.79
N ARG A 580 -2.01 22.92 17.03
CA ARG A 580 -2.48 21.57 17.38
C ARG A 580 -3.88 21.68 18.00
N VAL A 581 -4.87 20.96 17.50
CA VAL A 581 -6.10 20.71 18.25
C VAL A 581 -5.81 19.57 19.24
N LYS A 582 -6.01 19.81 20.54
CA LYS A 582 -5.78 18.80 21.59
C LYS A 582 -6.99 17.86 21.68
N PHE A 583 -6.82 16.60 21.33
CA PHE A 583 -7.75 15.54 21.68
C PHE A 583 -7.42 14.97 23.07
N MET A 584 -7.97 15.55 24.15
CA MET A 584 -7.96 14.90 25.48
C MET A 584 -8.95 15.44 26.54
N ALA A 585 -9.71 16.52 26.29
CA ALA A 585 -10.55 17.14 27.33
C ALA A 585 -12.02 16.67 27.38
N LEU A 586 -12.53 16.04 26.32
CA LEU A 586 -13.98 15.72 26.18
C LEU A 586 -14.41 14.37 26.79
N ALA A 587 -13.48 13.59 27.36
CA ALA A 587 -13.81 12.37 28.11
C ALA A 587 -14.05 12.60 29.62
N ALA A 588 -13.76 13.80 30.13
CA ALA A 588 -13.86 14.13 31.56
C ALA A 588 -14.88 15.26 31.86
N SER A 589 -15.59 15.76 30.84
CA SER A 589 -16.42 16.96 30.92
C SER A 589 -17.84 16.74 30.39
N LYS A 590 -18.55 15.80 31.02
CA LYS A 590 -20.00 15.81 31.31
C LYS A 590 -20.36 14.45 31.92
N GLY A 591 -20.48 14.42 33.24
CA GLY A 591 -20.92 13.23 33.95
C GLY A 591 -22.38 12.93 33.66
N ILE A 592 -22.63 11.76 33.09
CA ILE A 592 -23.87 11.00 33.23
C ILE A 592 -23.40 9.65 33.79
N ARG A 593 -24.08 9.17 34.84
CA ARG A 593 -23.74 7.92 35.54
C ARG A 593 -24.03 6.70 34.68
#